data_AF-A0A8K0G2B1-F1
#
_entry.id   AF-A0A8K0G2B1-F1
#
_cell.length_a   1.000
_cell.length_b   1.000
_cell.length_c   1.000
_cell.angle_alpha   90.00
_cell.angle_beta   90.00
_cell.angle_gamma   90.00
#
_symmetry.space_group_name_H-M   'P 1'
#
loop_
_entity.id
_entity.type
_entity.pdbx_description
1 polymer ?
#
loop_
_entity_poly.entity_id
_entity_poly.type
_entity_poly.pdbx_seq_one_letter_code
_entity_poly.pdbx_strand_id
1 'polypeptide(L)'
;SDKTSMLCHVYYAPLNFRDVMLATGKLPPDALPDGFTEEKCIMGTEFSGRDSAGKRIMGMVAAGSLATTCLADPDFLWEVPDKWSLEEAATIPVAYGI
;
A
#
# COMPACT_ATOMS: atom_id res chain seq x y z
N SER A 1 19.87 0.91 -6.83
CA SER A 1 19.56 2.31 -6.53
C SER A 1 18.95 2.38 -5.16
N ASP A 2 19.57 3.07 -4.21
CA ASP A 2 18.99 3.40 -2.92
C ASP A 2 17.76 4.28 -3.15
N LYS A 3 16.59 3.63 -3.29
CA LYS A 3 15.31 4.33 -3.26
C LYS A 3 15.12 4.81 -1.83
N THR A 4 15.09 6.12 -1.62
CA THR A 4 14.85 6.74 -0.32
C THR A 4 13.43 6.42 0.11
N SER A 5 13.23 5.24 0.70
CA SER A 5 11.94 4.82 1.21
C SER A 5 11.56 5.65 2.44
N MET A 6 10.30 6.07 2.49
CA MET A 6 9.74 6.86 3.58
C MET A 6 8.95 5.95 4.51
N LEU A 7 9.23 6.04 5.81
CA LEU A 7 8.45 5.36 6.83
C LEU A 7 7.09 6.04 7.00
N CYS A 8 6.04 5.26 6.82
CA CYS A 8 4.66 5.71 6.88
C CYS A 8 3.89 4.92 7.94
N HIS A 9 3.08 5.61 8.74
CA HIS A 9 2.13 5.01 9.65
C HIS A 9 0.83 4.74 8.91
N VAL A 10 0.42 3.48 8.85
CA VAL A 10 -0.79 3.05 8.15
C VAL A 10 -1.98 3.15 9.09
N TYR A 11 -3.03 3.82 8.63
CA TYR A 11 -4.31 3.93 9.35
C TYR A 11 -5.37 3.05 8.68
N TYR A 12 -5.39 3.04 7.35
CA TYR A 12 -6.27 2.19 6.56
C TYR A 12 -5.47 1.50 5.46
N ALA A 13 -5.66 0.19 5.35
CA ALA A 13 -5.12 -0.63 4.28
C ALA A 13 -6.30 -1.34 3.60
N PRO A 14 -6.69 -0.91 2.39
CA PRO A 14 -7.74 -1.55 1.61
C PRO A 14 -7.37 -3.00 1.28
N LEU A 15 -8.39 -3.86 1.24
CA LEU A 15 -8.26 -5.22 0.73
C LEU A 15 -8.63 -5.24 -0.75
N ASN A 16 -7.71 -5.71 -1.59
CA ASN A 16 -7.95 -5.88 -3.01
C ASN A 16 -8.29 -7.33 -3.35
N PHE A 17 -8.86 -7.55 -4.55
CA PHE A 17 -9.23 -8.89 -5.03
C PHE A 17 -8.01 -9.83 -5.05
N ARG A 18 -6.82 -9.29 -5.35
CA ARG A 18 -5.54 -10.01 -5.28
C ARG A 18 -5.30 -10.59 -3.88
N ASP A 19 -5.49 -9.81 -2.83
CA ASP A 19 -5.26 -10.26 -1.45
C ASP A 19 -6.22 -11.40 -1.08
N VAL A 20 -7.49 -11.30 -1.51
CA VAL A 20 -8.49 -12.36 -1.30
C VAL A 20 -8.13 -13.64 -2.07
N MET A 21 -7.70 -13.53 -3.32
CA MET A 21 -7.32 -14.70 -4.12
C MET A 21 -6.06 -15.39 -3.58
N LEU A 22 -5.08 -14.62 -3.11
CA LEU A 22 -3.87 -15.15 -2.46
C LEU A 22 -4.22 -15.84 -1.14
N ALA A 23 -5.01 -15.19 -0.28
CA ALA A 23 -5.40 -15.75 1.01
C ALA A 23 -6.27 -17.02 0.88
N THR A 24 -7.07 -17.12 -0.18
CA THR A 24 -7.92 -18.30 -0.46
C THR A 24 -7.20 -19.41 -1.25
N GLY A 25 -5.94 -19.19 -1.65
CA GLY A 25 -5.16 -20.16 -2.43
C GLY A 25 -5.66 -20.37 -3.86
N LYS A 26 -6.52 -19.48 -4.36
CA LYS A 26 -7.03 -19.50 -5.75
C LYS A 26 -6.07 -18.85 -6.74
N LEU A 27 -5.13 -18.04 -6.26
CA LEU A 27 -4.01 -17.53 -7.04
C LEU A 27 -2.71 -18.07 -6.43
N PRO A 28 -1.93 -18.86 -7.19
CA PRO A 28 -0.66 -19.36 -6.68
C PRO A 28 0.38 -18.20 -6.64
N PRO A 29 1.29 -18.18 -5.65
CA PRO A 29 2.22 -17.05 -5.44
C PRO A 29 3.21 -16.83 -6.59
N ASP A 30 3.38 -17.83 -7.46
CA ASP A 30 4.18 -17.82 -8.70
C ASP A 30 3.52 -17.05 -9.85
N ALA A 31 2.24 -16.70 -9.75
CA ALA A 31 1.55 -15.80 -10.68
C ALA A 31 1.82 -14.32 -10.39
N LEU A 32 2.59 -14.01 -9.35
CA LEU A 32 3.02 -12.66 -9.01
C LEU A 32 4.28 -12.27 -9.80
N PRO A 33 4.51 -10.97 -10.04
CA PRO A 33 5.75 -10.50 -10.64
C PRO A 33 6.99 -11.04 -9.90
N ASP A 34 8.05 -11.34 -10.65
CA ASP A 34 9.32 -11.83 -10.08
C ASP A 34 9.81 -10.86 -8.98
N GLY A 35 9.87 -11.35 -7.74
CA GLY A 35 10.26 -10.56 -6.56
C GLY A 35 9.40 -10.80 -5.31
N PHE A 36 8.15 -11.25 -5.47
CA PHE A 36 7.25 -11.48 -4.32
C PHE A 36 7.33 -12.90 -3.73
N THR A 37 8.01 -13.83 -4.40
CA THR A 37 8.08 -15.25 -4.00
C THR A 37 8.89 -15.48 -2.73
N GLU A 38 9.82 -14.58 -2.40
CA GLU A 38 10.62 -14.61 -1.16
C GLU A 38 10.09 -13.63 -0.08
N GLU A 39 9.14 -12.77 -0.41
CA GLU A 39 8.61 -11.79 0.54
C GLU A 39 7.59 -12.43 1.50
N LYS A 40 7.86 -12.31 2.81
CA LYS A 40 6.94 -12.80 3.86
C LYS A 40 5.62 -12.04 3.93
N CYS A 41 5.50 -10.90 3.24
CA CYS A 41 4.34 -10.02 3.33
C CYS A 41 3.85 -9.63 1.93
N ILE A 42 3.24 -10.57 1.22
CA ILE A 42 2.73 -10.38 -0.16
C ILE A 42 1.38 -9.65 -0.23
N MET A 43 0.79 -9.25 0.90
CA MET A 43 -0.56 -8.68 0.97
C MET A 43 -0.54 -7.17 1.19
N GLY A 44 -1.53 -6.48 0.64
CA GLY A 44 -1.70 -5.04 0.76
C GLY A 44 -0.83 -4.26 -0.22
N THR A 45 -1.49 -3.58 -1.16
CA THR A 45 -0.86 -2.82 -2.26
C THR A 45 -1.07 -1.31 -2.13
N GLU A 46 -1.92 -0.88 -1.20
CA GLU A 46 -2.27 0.52 -0.98
C GLU A 46 -2.54 0.80 0.49
N PHE A 47 -2.43 2.07 0.86
CA PHE A 47 -2.75 2.54 2.20
C PHE A 47 -3.08 4.03 2.23
N SER A 48 -3.71 4.44 3.32
CA SER A 48 -3.74 5.84 3.77
C SER A 48 -3.28 5.93 5.22
N GLY A 49 -2.70 7.06 5.57
CA GLY A 49 -2.12 7.26 6.88
C GLY A 49 -1.33 8.55 7.01
N ARG A 50 -0.19 8.48 7.71
CA ARG A 50 0.64 9.64 8.00
C ARG A 50 2.12 9.38 7.79
N ASP A 51 2.85 10.38 7.33
CA ASP A 51 4.31 10.36 7.28
C ASP A 51 4.92 10.63 8.68
N SER A 52 6.25 10.57 8.78
CA SER A 52 6.98 10.90 10.01
C SER A 52 6.83 12.34 10.48
N ALA A 53 6.40 13.26 9.59
CA ALA A 53 6.10 14.65 9.92
C ALA A 53 4.63 14.85 10.36
N GLY A 54 3.82 13.78 10.35
CA GLY A 54 2.41 13.81 10.72
C GLY A 54 1.48 14.26 9.59
N LYS A 55 1.98 14.47 8.38
CA LYS A 55 1.21 14.86 7.20
C LYS A 55 0.30 13.72 6.76
N ARG A 56 -0.93 14.03 6.35
CA ARG A 56 -1.86 13.01 5.83
C ARG A 56 -1.43 12.60 4.42
N ILE A 57 -1.21 11.31 4.23
CA ILE A 57 -0.73 10.73 2.97
C ILE A 57 -1.55 9.50 2.58
N MET A 58 -1.60 9.24 1.29
CA MET A 58 -2.09 8.02 0.67
C MET A 58 -1.07 7.55 -0.34
N GLY A 59 -0.95 6.25 -0.55
CA GLY A 59 0.11 5.73 -1.40
C GLY A 59 -0.06 4.29 -1.82
N MET A 60 0.77 3.91 -2.79
CA MET A 60 0.84 2.55 -3.32
C MET A 60 2.19 1.93 -2.96
N VAL A 61 2.15 0.65 -2.61
CA VAL A 61 3.36 -0.16 -2.38
C VAL A 61 3.24 -1.48 -3.15
N ALA A 62 4.37 -2.07 -3.45
CA ALA A 62 4.45 -3.34 -4.15
C ALA A 62 3.75 -4.46 -3.35
N ALA A 63 4.03 -4.53 -2.05
CA ALA A 63 3.33 -5.35 -1.07
C ALA A 63 3.64 -4.86 0.36
N GLY A 64 2.91 -5.36 1.36
CA GLY A 64 3.20 -5.13 2.77
C GLY A 64 2.55 -3.89 3.38
N SER A 65 1.57 -3.27 2.70
CA SER A 65 0.82 -2.15 3.30
C SER A 65 -0.20 -2.61 4.36
N LEU A 66 -0.55 -3.90 4.39
CA LEU A 66 -1.43 -4.48 5.41
C LEU A 66 -0.67 -4.68 6.73
N ALA A 67 -0.15 -3.57 7.27
CA ALA A 67 0.69 -3.49 8.45
C ALA A 67 0.38 -2.21 9.24
N THR A 68 0.96 -2.04 10.42
CA THR A 68 0.85 -0.79 11.21
C THR A 68 1.77 0.31 10.69
N THR A 69 2.88 -0.08 10.06
CA THR A 69 3.81 0.81 9.38
C THR A 69 4.31 0.16 8.12
N CYS A 70 4.53 0.96 7.08
CA CYS A 70 5.12 0.49 5.82
C CYS A 70 6.21 1.45 5.34
N LEU A 71 7.09 0.93 4.48
CA LEU A 71 8.05 1.73 3.74
C LEU A 71 7.47 1.96 2.35
N ALA A 72 7.27 3.23 1.99
CA ALA A 72 6.72 3.62 0.71
C ALA A 72 7.75 4.45 -0.09
N ASP A 73 7.74 4.29 -1.39
CA ASP A 73 8.54 5.09 -2.30
C ASP A 73 7.87 6.47 -2.46
N PRO A 74 8.56 7.60 -2.19
CA PRO A 74 7.98 8.94 -2.28
C PRO A 74 7.33 9.25 -3.64
N ASP A 75 7.80 8.60 -4.71
CA ASP A 75 7.22 8.76 -6.05
C ASP A 75 5.79 8.19 -6.16
N PHE A 76 5.39 7.32 -5.22
CA PHE A 76 4.08 6.69 -5.13
C PHE A 76 3.30 7.14 -3.87
N LEU A 77 3.65 8.32 -3.34
CA LEU A 77 2.95 8.97 -2.23
C LEU A 77 2.26 10.25 -2.71
N TRP A 78 1.03 10.43 -2.25
CA TRP A 78 0.24 11.64 -2.48
C TRP A 78 -0.27 12.20 -1.16
N GLU A 79 -0.34 13.53 -1.07
CA GLU A 79 -0.97 14.21 0.05
C GLU A 79 -2.49 14.06 -0.01
N VAL A 80 -3.10 13.75 1.14
CA VAL A 80 -4.56 13.68 1.25
C VAL A 80 -5.13 15.10 1.40
N PRO A 81 -6.03 15.54 0.51
CA PRO A 81 -6.67 16.85 0.62
C PRO A 81 -7.41 17.03 1.94
N ASP A 82 -7.47 18.27 2.45
CA ASP A 82 -8.00 18.51 3.79
C ASP A 82 -9.47 18.10 3.99
N LYS A 83 -10.23 18.16 2.90
CA LYS A 83 -11.66 17.83 2.84
C LYS A 83 -11.95 16.33 2.85
N TRP A 84 -10.92 15.48 2.69
CA TRP A 84 -11.08 14.03 2.66
C TRP A 84 -10.68 13.42 4.00
N SER A 85 -11.48 12.48 4.45
CA SER A 85 -11.09 11.57 5.52
C SER A 85 -9.98 10.62 5.04
N LEU A 86 -9.21 10.06 5.97
CA LEU A 86 -8.22 9.04 5.62
C LEU A 86 -8.89 7.77 5.05
N GLU A 87 -10.12 7.47 5.47
CA GLU A 87 -10.89 6.34 4.93
C GLU A 87 -11.22 6.54 3.45
N GLU A 88 -11.76 7.71 3.07
CA GLU A 88 -12.03 8.03 1.66
C GLU A 88 -10.75 8.02 0.83
N ALA A 89 -9.68 8.60 1.36
CA ALA A 89 -8.39 8.64 0.70
C ALA A 89 -7.78 7.25 0.45
N ALA A 90 -8.12 6.24 1.27
CA ALA A 90 -7.63 4.89 1.08
C ALA A 90 -8.20 4.22 -0.18
N THR A 91 -9.33 4.69 -0.71
CA THR A 91 -10.01 4.06 -1.87
C THR A 91 -9.54 4.56 -3.24
N ILE A 92 -8.70 5.60 -3.26
CA ILE A 92 -8.34 6.33 -4.48
C ILE A 92 -7.08 5.78 -5.17
N PRO A 93 -5.98 5.41 -4.48
CA PRO A 93 -4.70 5.11 -5.13
C PRO A 93 -4.75 3.98 -6.15
N VAL A 94 -5.35 2.82 -5.83
CA VAL A 94 -5.48 1.71 -6.79
C VAL A 94 -6.65 1.92 -7.75
N ALA A 95 -7.73 2.60 -7.35
CA ALA A 95 -8.90 2.80 -8.21
C ALA A 95 -8.67 3.83 -9.34
N TYR A 96 -7.80 4.82 -9.11
CA TYR A 96 -7.51 5.90 -10.07
C TYR A 96 -6.06 5.92 -10.57
N GLY A 97 -5.20 5.04 -10.06
CA GLY A 97 -3.85 4.81 -10.59
C GLY A 97 -3.88 3.96 -11.87
N ILE A 98 -4.29 4.58 -12.98
CA ILE A 98 -4.12 4.06 -14.35
C ILE A 98 -3.07 4.90 -15.06
#